data_AF-A0A8C0WN17-F1
#
_entry.id   AF-A0A8C0WN17-F1
#
_cell.length_a   1.000
_cell.length_b   1.000
_cell.length_c   1.000
_cell.angle_alpha   90.00
_cell.angle_beta   90.00
_cell.angle_gamma   90.00
#
_symmetry.space_group_name_H-M   'P 1'
#
loop_
_entity.id
_entity.type
_entity.pdbx_description
1 polymer ?
#
loop_
_entity_poly.entity_id
_entity_poly.type
_entity_poly.pdbx_seq_one_letter_code
_entity_poly.pdbx_strand_id
1 'polypeptide(L)'
;MEVSDAAKHAKEHRTHSSLNGSFILNSYTASRPNIVLLMADDLGVGDPGCYGNKTLRTPNIDRLANGGVKLTQHLAASPLCTPSRAAFMTGRYPVRSGMASRSLIGVFIFTACSGGLPTNEITFAKLLKNQGYSTALIGKWHLGVNCYNKTDFCHHPLRHGFDYFYGLPTTNLRDCKPGEGSVFTSASRWLVFIPLQIIGIAVLTLGVLHFLGLLHVPISVFICLLLLASLILILFLCFLHYFRPLNCFLMKNFDIIQQPMSYDNLTQRLTTEAVQFIQQWVSITFSSEILMTSNRGRKSRMVIVTTFSLQYSRDPD
;
A
#
# COMPACT_ATOMS: atom_id res chain seq x y z
N MET A 1 -46.62 -12.45 6.81
CA MET A 1 -45.87 -13.73 6.90
C MET A 1 -44.41 -13.40 7.25
N GLU A 2 -44.15 -12.41 8.08
CA GLU A 2 -44.28 -12.33 9.55
C GLU A 2 -43.22 -13.14 10.31
N VAL A 3 -42.17 -12.39 10.65
CA VAL A 3 -41.17 -12.65 11.67
C VAL A 3 -41.86 -12.51 13.04
N SER A 4 -42.32 -13.60 13.65
CA SER A 4 -42.81 -13.52 15.05
C SER A 4 -42.70 -14.80 15.93
N ASP A 5 -42.06 -15.89 15.48
CA ASP A 5 -42.20 -17.19 16.18
C ASP A 5 -40.91 -17.85 16.73
N ALA A 6 -39.84 -17.10 16.99
CA ALA A 6 -38.60 -17.69 17.56
C ALA A 6 -38.28 -17.25 19.00
N ALA A 7 -39.16 -16.51 19.68
CA ALA A 7 -38.91 -15.95 21.01
C ALA A 7 -39.71 -16.61 22.16
N LYS A 8 -40.27 -17.82 21.97
CA LYS A 8 -41.26 -18.39 22.92
C LYS A 8 -41.01 -19.82 23.40
N HIS A 9 -39.80 -20.37 23.33
CA HIS A 9 -39.46 -21.66 23.92
C HIS A 9 -38.04 -21.68 24.50
N ALA A 10 -37.85 -21.13 25.69
CA ALA A 10 -36.74 -21.46 26.59
C ALA A 10 -36.94 -20.78 27.96
N LYS A 11 -37.96 -21.21 28.71
CA LYS A 11 -38.09 -20.94 30.14
C LYS A 11 -38.51 -22.25 30.80
N GLU A 12 -37.89 -22.54 31.95
CA GLU A 12 -38.10 -23.70 32.84
C GLU A 12 -37.43 -25.03 32.45
N HIS A 13 -36.22 -25.22 32.96
CA HIS A 13 -35.95 -26.23 33.99
C HIS A 13 -34.62 -25.88 34.68
N ARG A 14 -34.70 -25.24 35.85
CA ARG A 14 -33.58 -25.14 36.80
C ARG A 14 -33.56 -26.42 37.62
N THR A 15 -32.64 -27.31 37.31
CA THR A 15 -32.13 -28.32 38.25
C THR A 15 -30.67 -28.00 38.52
N HIS A 16 -30.39 -27.57 39.76
CA HIS A 16 -29.04 -27.40 40.26
C HIS A 16 -28.36 -28.78 40.36
N SER A 17 -27.54 -29.14 39.37
CA SER A 17 -26.46 -30.10 39.59
C SER A 17 -25.16 -29.31 39.80
N SER A 18 -24.63 -29.40 41.01
CA SER A 18 -23.29 -28.95 41.36
C SER A 18 -22.29 -29.82 40.62
N LEU A 19 -21.82 -29.36 39.47
CA LEU A 19 -20.59 -29.85 38.87
C LEU A 19 -19.46 -28.94 39.38
N ASN A 20 -18.83 -29.37 40.48
CA ASN A 20 -17.54 -28.87 40.94
C ASN A 20 -16.43 -29.34 39.98
N GLY A 21 -16.55 -28.95 38.70
CA GLY A 21 -15.48 -29.05 37.73
C GLY A 21 -14.57 -27.84 37.90
N SER A 22 -13.47 -28.01 38.63
CA SER A 22 -12.32 -27.11 38.57
C SER A 22 -11.84 -27.05 37.12
N PHE A 23 -12.36 -26.11 36.34
CA PHE A 23 -11.72 -25.68 35.10
C PHE A 23 -10.41 -25.02 35.51
N ILE A 24 -9.33 -25.79 35.49
CA ILE A 24 -7.98 -25.25 35.39
C ILE A 24 -7.97 -24.51 34.06
N LEU A 25 -8.28 -23.21 34.11
CA LEU A 25 -7.87 -22.28 33.07
C LEU A 25 -6.35 -22.32 33.12
N ASN A 26 -5.75 -23.20 32.34
CA ASN A 26 -4.35 -23.06 31.98
C ASN A 26 -4.26 -21.70 31.30
N SER A 27 -3.89 -20.70 32.10
CA SER A 27 -3.30 -19.47 31.63
C SER A 27 -2.06 -19.91 30.86
N TYR A 28 -2.23 -20.19 29.57
CA TYR A 28 -1.14 -20.00 28.64
C TYR A 28 -0.73 -18.55 28.84
N THR A 29 0.36 -18.33 29.56
CA THR A 29 1.03 -17.05 29.60
C THR A 29 1.24 -16.69 28.15
N ALA A 30 0.40 -15.77 27.63
CA ALA A 30 0.38 -15.44 26.22
C ALA A 30 1.80 -15.02 25.87
N SER A 31 2.51 -15.88 25.14
CA SER A 31 3.87 -15.58 24.75
C SER A 31 3.82 -14.28 23.97
N ARG A 32 4.72 -13.36 24.29
CA ARG A 32 4.80 -12.04 23.66
C ARG A 32 6.01 -12.04 22.72
N PRO A 33 5.96 -12.76 21.58
CA PRO A 33 7.11 -12.86 20.67
C PRO A 33 7.31 -11.54 19.95
N ASN A 34 8.50 -11.37 19.35
CA ASN A 34 8.71 -10.38 18.30
C ASN A 34 8.02 -10.85 17.02
N ILE A 35 7.38 -9.94 16.30
CA ILE A 35 6.63 -10.24 15.10
C ILE A 35 7.28 -9.55 13.90
N VAL A 36 7.67 -10.33 12.90
CA VAL A 36 8.25 -9.83 11.65
C VAL A 36 7.32 -10.25 10.52
N LEU A 37 6.66 -9.28 9.89
CA LEU A 37 5.76 -9.49 8.77
C LEU A 37 6.45 -9.03 7.49
N LEU A 38 6.75 -9.98 6.60
CA LEU A 38 7.38 -9.72 5.31
C LEU A 38 6.32 -9.81 4.21
N MET A 39 6.11 -8.74 3.46
CA MET A 39 5.13 -8.69 2.36
C MET A 39 5.82 -8.29 1.05
N ALA A 40 5.96 -9.24 0.14
CA ALA A 40 6.43 -8.95 -1.22
C ALA A 40 5.31 -8.30 -2.04
N ASP A 41 5.68 -7.37 -2.90
CA ASP A 41 4.78 -6.69 -3.84
C ASP A 41 4.77 -7.44 -5.17
N ASP A 42 3.59 -7.89 -5.60
CA ASP A 42 3.33 -8.60 -6.87
C ASP A 42 4.19 -9.85 -7.14
N LEU A 43 4.61 -10.56 -6.08
CA LEU A 43 5.29 -11.86 -6.19
C LEU A 43 4.28 -12.98 -6.48
N GLY A 44 4.46 -13.70 -7.59
CA GLY A 44 3.60 -14.81 -7.96
C GLY A 44 3.80 -16.02 -7.04
N VAL A 45 2.74 -16.80 -6.79
CA VAL A 45 2.83 -18.03 -5.97
C VAL A 45 3.81 -19.04 -6.54
N GLY A 46 3.99 -19.07 -7.87
CA GLY A 46 4.94 -19.95 -8.57
C GLY A 46 6.36 -19.39 -8.71
N ASP A 47 6.66 -18.22 -8.12
CA ASP A 47 7.99 -17.60 -8.23
C ASP A 47 9.01 -18.19 -7.24
N PRO A 48 8.69 -18.45 -5.95
CA PRO A 48 9.66 -19.03 -5.03
C PRO A 48 9.95 -20.50 -5.33
N GLY A 49 11.20 -20.91 -5.10
CA GLY A 49 11.66 -22.28 -5.29
C GLY A 49 10.86 -23.30 -4.46
N CYS A 50 10.53 -22.95 -3.22
CA CYS A 50 9.72 -23.79 -2.33
C CYS A 50 8.27 -24.01 -2.80
N TYR A 51 7.81 -23.31 -3.84
CA TYR A 51 6.52 -23.52 -4.52
C TYR A 51 6.66 -24.15 -5.92
N GLY A 52 7.87 -24.53 -6.33
CA GLY A 52 8.13 -25.32 -7.55
C GLY A 52 8.98 -24.62 -8.61
N ASN A 53 9.33 -23.34 -8.43
CA ASN A 53 10.22 -22.64 -9.35
C ASN A 53 11.63 -23.27 -9.32
N LYS A 54 12.26 -23.42 -10.49
CA LYS A 54 13.63 -23.98 -10.60
C LYS A 54 14.64 -23.00 -11.19
N THR A 55 14.19 -21.81 -11.58
CA THR A 55 15.00 -20.81 -12.26
C THR A 55 15.37 -19.66 -11.33
N LEU A 56 14.43 -19.22 -10.49
CA LEU A 56 14.61 -18.10 -9.58
C LEU A 56 15.39 -18.51 -8.34
N ARG A 57 16.31 -17.65 -7.91
CA ARG A 57 17.14 -17.88 -6.73
C ARG A 57 16.48 -17.28 -5.49
N THR A 58 15.74 -18.09 -4.74
CA THR A 58 15.07 -17.68 -3.49
C THR A 58 15.54 -18.41 -2.22
N PRO A 59 16.86 -18.68 -2.04
CA PRO A 59 17.34 -19.62 -1.02
C PRO A 59 16.96 -19.21 0.42
N ASN A 60 16.86 -17.91 0.71
CA ASN A 60 16.44 -17.44 2.04
C ASN A 60 14.94 -17.67 2.31
N ILE A 61 14.08 -17.54 1.30
CA ILE A 61 12.65 -17.82 1.41
C ILE A 61 12.45 -19.33 1.54
N ASP A 62 13.20 -20.12 0.76
CA ASP A 62 13.14 -21.58 0.80
C ASP A 62 13.59 -22.11 2.17
N ARG A 63 14.64 -21.51 2.75
CA ARG A 63 15.10 -21.80 4.11
C ARG A 63 14.03 -21.47 5.16
N LEU A 64 13.31 -20.37 5.02
CA LEU A 64 12.19 -20.04 5.92
C LEU A 64 11.05 -21.06 5.81
N ALA A 65 10.71 -21.49 4.59
CA ALA A 65 9.69 -22.50 4.37
C ALA A 65 10.08 -23.87 4.96
N ASN A 66 11.34 -24.27 4.87
CA ASN A 66 11.85 -25.52 5.43
C ASN A 66 11.88 -25.52 6.98
N GLY A 67 12.09 -24.34 7.59
CA GLY A 67 12.12 -24.18 9.05
C GLY A 67 10.77 -23.87 9.68
N GLY A 68 9.67 -23.85 8.92
CA GLY A 68 8.38 -23.38 9.38
C GLY A 68 7.20 -24.00 8.64
N VAL A 69 6.09 -23.24 8.57
CA VAL A 69 4.87 -23.67 7.89
C VAL A 69 4.81 -23.04 6.50
N LYS A 70 4.51 -23.85 5.48
CA LYS A 70 4.24 -23.40 4.11
C LYS A 70 2.74 -23.47 3.82
N LEU A 71 2.12 -22.32 3.55
CA LEU A 71 0.70 -22.23 3.27
C LEU A 71 0.42 -22.49 1.79
N THR A 72 -0.23 -23.61 1.47
CA THR A 72 -0.60 -23.96 0.09
C THR A 72 -1.86 -23.24 -0.41
N GLN A 73 -2.60 -22.59 0.49
CA GLN A 73 -3.84 -21.85 0.18
C GLN A 73 -3.93 -20.54 0.99
N HIS A 74 -2.95 -19.65 0.80
CA HIS A 74 -2.99 -18.31 1.40
C HIS A 74 -3.69 -17.32 0.45
N LEU A 75 -4.92 -16.90 0.79
CA LEU A 75 -5.76 -16.09 -0.08
C LEU A 75 -5.73 -14.62 0.34
N ALA A 76 -5.21 -13.76 -0.53
CA ALA A 76 -5.32 -12.31 -0.34
C ALA A 76 -6.79 -11.87 -0.48
N ALA A 77 -7.24 -10.94 0.36
CA ALA A 77 -8.64 -10.48 0.37
C ALA A 77 -9.04 -9.69 -0.89
N SER A 78 -8.09 -9.30 -1.73
CA SER A 78 -8.32 -8.59 -2.98
C SER A 78 -7.12 -8.78 -3.93
N PRO A 79 -7.34 -8.76 -5.26
CA PRO A 79 -6.27 -8.89 -6.25
C PRO A 79 -5.45 -7.60 -6.49
N LEU A 80 -5.70 -6.53 -5.73
CA LEU A 80 -5.07 -5.22 -5.93
C LEU A 80 -4.38 -4.75 -4.64
N CYS A 81 -3.32 -3.96 -4.80
CA CYS A 81 -2.45 -3.52 -3.71
C CYS A 81 -3.20 -2.82 -2.57
N THR A 82 -3.89 -1.70 -2.84
CA THR A 82 -4.59 -0.88 -1.84
C THR A 82 -5.62 -1.68 -1.04
N PRO A 83 -6.62 -2.35 -1.67
CA PRO A 83 -7.59 -3.15 -0.91
C PRO A 83 -6.95 -4.34 -0.18
N SER A 84 -5.99 -5.05 -0.78
CA SER A 84 -5.30 -6.18 -0.11
C SER A 84 -4.57 -5.73 1.16
N ARG A 85 -3.83 -4.61 1.09
CA ARG A 85 -3.13 -4.01 2.23
C ARG A 85 -4.09 -3.48 3.29
N ALA A 86 -5.22 -2.88 2.88
CA ALA A 86 -6.24 -2.42 3.82
C ALA A 86 -6.81 -3.59 4.63
N ALA A 87 -7.13 -4.70 3.96
CA ALA A 87 -7.62 -5.91 4.61
C ALA A 87 -6.56 -6.56 5.51
N PHE A 88 -5.31 -6.60 5.06
CA PHE A 88 -4.20 -7.10 5.87
C PHE A 88 -4.03 -6.29 7.17
N MET A 89 -4.08 -4.96 7.08
CA MET A 89 -3.91 -4.09 8.25
C MET A 89 -5.07 -4.21 9.24
N THR A 90 -6.30 -4.40 8.76
CA THR A 90 -7.53 -4.34 9.58
C THR A 90 -8.14 -5.69 9.93
N GLY A 91 -7.75 -6.76 9.23
CA GLY A 91 -8.43 -8.06 9.30
C GLY A 91 -9.86 -8.05 8.75
N ARG A 92 -10.26 -7.01 8.00
CA ARG A 92 -11.62 -6.79 7.51
C ARG A 92 -11.64 -6.77 5.98
N TYR A 93 -12.72 -7.25 5.39
CA TYR A 93 -12.90 -7.12 3.94
C TYR A 93 -12.82 -5.65 3.50
N PRO A 94 -12.17 -5.32 2.37
CA PRO A 94 -11.92 -3.94 1.95
C PRO A 94 -13.19 -3.09 1.81
N VAL A 95 -14.31 -3.72 1.44
CA VAL A 95 -15.62 -3.07 1.32
C VAL A 95 -16.14 -2.50 2.64
N ARG A 96 -15.72 -3.03 3.79
CA ARG A 96 -16.17 -2.56 5.11
C ARG A 96 -15.58 -1.21 5.49
N SER A 97 -14.39 -0.92 4.99
CA SER A 97 -13.68 0.34 5.21
C SER A 97 -13.75 1.26 3.99
N GLY A 98 -14.55 0.92 2.96
CA GLY A 98 -14.60 1.69 1.71
C GLY A 98 -13.28 1.71 0.92
N MET A 99 -12.34 0.80 1.21
CA MET A 99 -11.03 0.71 0.54
C MET A 99 -11.10 -0.13 -0.74
N ALA A 100 -12.22 -0.08 -1.43
CA ALA A 100 -12.47 -0.77 -2.70
C ALA A 100 -13.20 0.18 -3.64
N SER A 101 -12.66 0.36 -4.84
CA SER A 101 -13.25 1.24 -5.85
C SER A 101 -14.28 0.51 -6.71
N ARG A 102 -15.31 1.24 -7.14
CA ARG A 102 -16.21 0.82 -8.23
C ARG A 102 -15.77 1.34 -9.60
N SER A 103 -14.77 2.22 -9.64
CA SER A 103 -14.21 2.77 -10.87
C SER A 103 -13.08 1.88 -11.42
N LEU A 104 -12.59 2.22 -12.61
CA LEU A 104 -11.43 1.57 -13.21
C LEU A 104 -10.15 1.72 -12.37
N ILE A 105 -10.08 2.73 -11.51
CA ILE A 105 -8.91 3.00 -10.65
C ILE A 105 -9.16 2.33 -9.29
N GLY A 106 -8.58 1.16 -9.09
CA GLY A 106 -8.72 0.37 -7.85
C GLY A 106 -7.66 0.63 -6.78
N VAL A 107 -6.69 1.51 -7.03
CA VAL A 107 -5.57 1.80 -6.12
C VAL A 107 -5.23 3.29 -6.11
N PHE A 108 -4.55 3.77 -5.07
CA PHE A 108 -4.11 5.17 -4.99
C PHE A 108 -2.87 5.43 -5.83
N ILE A 109 -3.05 6.14 -6.94
CA ILE A 109 -1.96 6.47 -7.86
C ILE A 109 -1.27 7.79 -7.47
N PHE A 110 -2.00 8.70 -6.80
CA PHE A 110 -1.51 10.02 -6.42
C PHE A 110 -1.26 10.12 -4.91
N THR A 111 -0.13 10.66 -4.50
CA THR A 111 0.22 10.93 -3.09
C THR A 111 -0.66 12.03 -2.49
N ALA A 112 -1.01 13.02 -3.32
CA ALA A 112 -1.81 14.18 -2.95
C ALA A 112 -3.34 13.95 -3.09
N CYS A 113 -3.80 12.69 -3.03
CA CYS A 113 -5.23 12.41 -2.93
C CYS A 113 -5.67 12.39 -1.46
N SER A 114 -6.94 12.74 -1.21
CA SER A 114 -7.55 12.75 0.12
C SER A 114 -8.06 11.39 0.57
N GLY A 115 -8.05 10.39 -0.32
CA GLY A 115 -8.47 9.03 -0.01
C GLY A 115 -7.39 8.26 0.74
N GLY A 116 -7.80 7.45 1.70
CA GLY A 116 -6.90 6.57 2.46
C GLY A 116 -7.64 5.70 3.44
N LEU A 117 -6.88 4.89 4.21
CA LEU A 117 -7.46 4.03 5.24
C LEU A 117 -8.23 4.88 6.26
N PRO A 118 -9.54 4.68 6.45
CA PRO A 118 -10.34 5.54 7.31
C PRO A 118 -9.76 5.65 8.73
N THR A 119 -9.83 6.85 9.31
CA THR A 119 -9.25 7.16 10.63
C THR A 119 -9.93 6.40 11.77
N ASN A 120 -11.13 5.86 11.55
CA ASN A 120 -11.86 5.00 12.49
C ASN A 120 -11.53 3.51 12.37
N GLU A 121 -10.76 3.08 11.36
CA GLU A 121 -10.30 1.70 11.25
C GLU A 121 -9.10 1.44 12.18
N ILE A 122 -9.13 0.30 12.85
CA ILE A 122 -8.10 -0.10 13.80
C ILE A 122 -7.18 -1.12 13.13
N THR A 123 -5.90 -0.80 13.04
CA THR A 123 -4.90 -1.74 12.49
C THR A 123 -4.38 -2.69 13.56
N PHE A 124 -3.84 -3.84 13.15
CA PHE A 124 -3.10 -4.71 14.08
C PHE A 124 -1.90 -3.97 14.70
N ALA A 125 -1.27 -3.03 13.99
CA ALA A 125 -0.18 -2.21 14.52
C ALA A 125 -0.66 -1.35 15.70
N LYS A 126 -1.84 -0.73 15.59
CA LYS A 126 -2.45 0.04 16.69
C LYS A 126 -2.76 -0.86 17.89
N LEU A 127 -3.32 -2.04 17.65
CA LEU A 127 -3.58 -3.02 18.70
C LEU A 127 -2.30 -3.43 19.44
N LEU A 128 -1.25 -3.78 18.70
CA LEU A 128 0.04 -4.19 19.27
C LEU A 128 0.74 -3.04 20.01
N LYS A 129 0.69 -1.82 19.44
CA LYS A 129 1.20 -0.61 20.09
C LYS A 129 0.51 -0.35 21.43
N ASN A 130 -0.81 -0.52 21.50
CA ASN A 130 -1.57 -0.41 22.75
C ASN A 130 -1.18 -1.48 23.78
N GLN A 131 -0.73 -2.65 23.31
CA GLN A 131 -0.17 -3.70 24.18
C GLN A 131 1.29 -3.43 24.57
N GLY A 132 1.92 -2.33 24.13
CA GLY A 132 3.30 -1.98 24.47
C GLY A 132 4.35 -2.55 23.52
N TYR A 133 3.98 -2.91 22.28
CA TYR A 133 4.95 -3.19 21.23
C TYR A 133 5.52 -1.89 20.64
N SER A 134 6.79 -1.95 20.24
CA SER A 134 7.40 -0.99 19.33
C SER A 134 7.08 -1.39 17.90
N THR A 135 6.57 -0.45 17.10
CA THR A 135 5.97 -0.76 15.80
C THR A 135 6.67 0.01 14.68
N ALA A 136 7.12 -0.68 13.63
CA ALA A 136 7.69 -0.04 12.44
C ALA A 136 7.06 -0.56 11.15
N LEU A 137 6.93 0.34 10.19
CA LEU A 137 6.66 0.02 8.80
C LEU A 137 7.86 0.44 7.95
N ILE A 138 8.46 -0.53 7.25
CA ILE A 138 9.58 -0.29 6.34
C ILE A 138 9.15 -0.67 4.92
N GLY A 139 9.11 0.32 4.02
CA GLY A 139 8.73 0.18 2.62
C GLY A 139 7.40 0.84 2.26
N LYS A 140 6.59 0.17 1.45
CA LYS A 140 5.34 0.61 0.84
C LYS A 140 4.15 0.61 1.81
N TRP A 141 3.49 1.76 1.91
CA TRP A 141 2.22 1.91 2.63
C TRP A 141 1.01 1.70 1.70
N HIS A 142 0.80 2.59 0.73
CA HIS A 142 -0.24 2.54 -0.30
C HIS A 142 -1.69 2.61 0.23
N LEU A 143 -1.89 3.29 1.36
CA LEU A 143 -3.20 3.49 2.01
C LEU A 143 -3.50 4.98 2.31
N GLY A 144 -3.01 5.89 1.48
CA GLY A 144 -3.23 7.33 1.61
C GLY A 144 -2.21 8.05 2.51
N VAL A 145 -2.27 9.39 2.50
CA VAL A 145 -1.36 10.24 3.29
C VAL A 145 -2.13 11.27 4.12
N ASN A 146 -2.85 12.18 3.44
CA ASN A 146 -3.51 13.35 4.04
C ASN A 146 -5.02 13.35 3.73
N CYS A 147 -5.80 14.17 4.45
CA CYS A 147 -7.24 14.31 4.27
C CYS A 147 -7.60 15.69 3.70
N TYR A 148 -7.39 16.73 4.50
CA TYR A 148 -7.88 18.10 4.28
C TYR A 148 -6.74 19.06 3.94
N ASN A 149 -5.56 18.86 4.54
CA ASN A 149 -4.39 19.68 4.29
C ASN A 149 -3.11 18.84 4.19
N LYS A 150 -2.07 19.40 3.58
CA LYS A 150 -0.81 18.70 3.28
C LYS A 150 0.00 18.23 4.50
N THR A 151 -0.45 18.54 5.72
CA THR A 151 0.27 18.31 6.98
C THR A 151 -0.57 17.59 8.05
N ASP A 152 -1.82 17.22 7.77
CA ASP A 152 -2.65 16.53 8.77
C ASP A 152 -2.24 15.06 8.95
N PHE A 153 -1.69 14.47 7.89
CA PHE A 153 -1.23 13.09 7.84
C PHE A 153 -2.27 12.07 8.31
N CYS A 154 -3.56 12.35 8.11
CA CYS A 154 -4.64 11.57 8.71
C CYS A 154 -4.59 10.07 8.35
N HIS A 155 -4.05 9.72 7.17
CA HIS A 155 -3.94 8.36 6.64
C HIS A 155 -2.51 7.81 6.73
N HIS A 156 -1.58 8.58 7.26
CA HIS A 156 -0.17 8.22 7.36
C HIS A 156 0.04 7.04 8.33
N PRO A 157 1.04 6.15 8.11
CA PRO A 157 1.31 5.00 8.98
C PRO A 157 1.40 5.35 10.48
N LEU A 158 2.00 6.50 10.81
CA LEU A 158 2.14 6.96 12.21
C LEU A 158 0.80 7.29 12.87
N ARG A 159 -0.25 7.63 12.11
CA ARG A 159 -1.62 7.78 12.62
C ARG A 159 -2.34 6.44 12.76
N HIS A 160 -1.87 5.41 12.06
CA HIS A 160 -2.42 4.05 12.06
C HIS A 160 -1.59 3.05 12.88
N GLY A 161 -0.95 3.53 13.96
CA GLY A 161 -0.41 2.66 15.00
C GLY A 161 1.06 2.29 14.85
N PHE A 162 1.76 2.75 13.81
CA PHE A 162 3.22 2.61 13.74
C PHE A 162 3.92 3.72 14.54
N ASP A 163 5.02 3.39 15.21
CA ASP A 163 5.90 4.34 15.89
C ASP A 163 6.97 4.90 14.93
N TYR A 164 7.34 4.12 13.92
CA TYR A 164 8.36 4.46 12.94
C TYR A 164 7.93 4.11 11.51
N PHE A 165 8.27 4.98 10.56
CA PHE A 165 8.05 4.74 9.13
C PHE A 165 9.28 5.13 8.33
N TYR A 166 9.72 4.24 7.44
CA TYR A 166 10.72 4.54 6.42
C TYR A 166 10.28 3.90 5.12
N GLY A 167 9.96 4.67 4.09
CA GLY A 167 9.56 4.10 2.81
C GLY A 167 8.66 4.98 1.97
N LEU A 168 7.84 4.35 1.13
CA LEU A 168 7.00 5.02 0.15
C LEU A 168 5.56 5.14 0.67
N PRO A 169 4.97 6.35 0.68
CA PRO A 169 3.57 6.52 1.06
C PRO A 169 2.60 5.86 0.05
N THR A 170 2.99 5.80 -1.22
CA THR A 170 2.25 5.19 -2.33
C THR A 170 2.98 3.95 -2.84
N THR A 171 2.91 3.66 -4.14
CA THR A 171 3.47 2.46 -4.76
C THR A 171 4.62 2.80 -5.71
N ASN A 172 5.54 1.86 -5.88
CA ASN A 172 6.55 1.94 -6.93
C ASN A 172 5.88 1.70 -8.30
N LEU A 173 5.80 2.72 -9.14
CA LEU A 173 5.22 2.65 -10.49
C LEU A 173 6.33 2.65 -11.55
N ARG A 174 6.01 2.20 -12.77
CA ARG A 174 6.92 2.30 -13.92
C ARG A 174 7.36 3.76 -14.15
N ASP A 175 6.44 4.70 -14.01
CA ASP A 175 6.67 6.14 -14.15
C ASP A 175 7.64 6.73 -13.11
N CYS A 176 7.93 6.00 -12.02
CA CYS A 176 8.90 6.43 -11.01
C CYS A 176 10.36 6.25 -11.48
N LYS A 177 10.61 5.35 -12.45
CA LYS A 177 11.93 5.10 -13.02
C LYS A 177 11.92 5.43 -14.54
N PRO A 178 12.68 6.44 -14.99
CA PRO A 178 12.78 6.74 -16.41
C PRO A 178 13.20 5.51 -17.22
N GLY A 179 12.53 5.27 -18.35
CA GLY A 179 12.81 4.14 -19.25
C GLY A 179 11.97 2.88 -19.03
N GLU A 180 11.25 2.75 -17.91
CA GLU A 180 10.46 1.53 -17.61
C GLU A 180 9.04 1.56 -18.19
N GLY A 181 8.68 2.61 -18.94
CA GLY A 181 7.34 2.82 -19.49
C GLY A 181 6.40 3.55 -18.53
N SER A 182 5.10 3.54 -18.85
CA SER A 182 4.08 4.29 -18.10
C SER A 182 2.86 3.44 -17.77
N VAL A 183 2.33 3.58 -16.56
CA VAL A 183 1.03 3.00 -16.16
C VAL A 183 -0.16 3.78 -16.72
N PHE A 184 0.07 5.00 -17.21
CA PHE A 184 -0.98 5.87 -17.74
C PHE A 184 -1.22 5.70 -19.24
N THR A 185 -0.58 4.75 -19.93
CA THR A 185 -0.70 4.59 -21.39
C THR A 185 -2.13 4.58 -21.90
N SER A 186 -3.03 3.84 -21.22
CA SER A 186 -4.44 3.79 -21.57
C SER A 186 -5.13 5.15 -21.38
N ALA A 187 -4.86 5.82 -20.25
CA ALA A 187 -5.43 7.14 -19.96
C ALA A 187 -4.90 8.20 -20.94
N SER A 188 -3.59 8.25 -21.19
CA SER A 188 -2.96 9.16 -22.15
C SER A 188 -3.50 8.96 -23.57
N ARG A 189 -3.78 7.71 -23.97
CA ARG A 189 -4.42 7.43 -25.27
C ARG A 189 -5.80 8.07 -25.37
N TRP A 190 -6.66 7.86 -24.38
CA TRP A 190 -8.04 8.34 -24.40
C TRP A 190 -8.19 9.85 -24.11
N LEU A 191 -7.37 10.40 -23.23
CA LEU A 191 -7.49 11.78 -22.75
C LEU A 191 -6.64 12.77 -23.55
N VAL A 192 -5.61 12.31 -24.24
CA VAL A 192 -4.64 13.18 -24.93
C VAL A 192 -4.55 12.82 -26.41
N PHE A 193 -4.10 11.62 -26.74
CA PHE A 193 -3.75 11.30 -28.13
C PHE A 193 -4.96 11.21 -29.05
N ILE A 194 -6.05 10.57 -28.64
CA ILE A 194 -7.28 10.49 -29.44
C ILE A 194 -7.89 11.90 -29.66
N PRO A 195 -8.09 12.73 -28.61
CA PRO A 195 -8.55 14.11 -28.80
C PRO A 195 -7.66 14.95 -29.71
N LEU A 196 -6.33 14.88 -29.56
CA LEU A 196 -5.40 15.59 -30.43
C LEU A 196 -5.47 15.12 -31.89
N GLN A 197 -5.64 13.81 -32.12
CA GLN A 197 -5.84 13.26 -33.46
C GLN A 197 -7.15 13.77 -34.08
N ILE A 198 -8.25 13.80 -33.32
CA ILE A 198 -9.53 14.33 -33.79
C ILE A 198 -9.39 15.82 -34.17
N ILE A 199 -8.75 16.63 -33.32
CA ILE A 199 -8.51 18.04 -33.61
C ILE A 199 -7.63 18.19 -34.86
N GLY A 200 -6.56 17.41 -34.98
CA GLY A 200 -5.66 17.44 -36.13
C GLY A 200 -6.38 17.10 -37.44
N ILE A 201 -7.19 16.03 -37.45
CA ILE A 201 -8.01 15.66 -38.61
C ILE A 201 -9.01 16.78 -38.93
N ALA A 202 -9.70 17.33 -37.93
CA ALA A 202 -10.66 18.41 -38.12
C ALA A 202 -10.02 19.67 -38.74
N VAL A 203 -8.85 20.08 -38.23
CA VAL A 203 -8.10 21.23 -38.77
C VAL A 203 -7.69 20.97 -40.23
N LEU A 204 -7.18 19.78 -40.55
CA LEU A 204 -6.79 19.43 -41.91
C LEU A 204 -8.00 19.41 -42.86
N THR A 205 -9.09 18.74 -42.48
CA THR A 205 -10.30 18.66 -43.29
C THR A 205 -10.94 20.03 -43.51
N LEU A 206 -11.11 20.83 -42.46
CA LEU A 206 -11.65 22.19 -42.58
C LEU A 206 -10.74 23.09 -43.41
N GLY A 207 -9.41 22.94 -43.28
CA GLY A 207 -8.44 23.67 -44.09
C GLY A 207 -8.57 23.35 -45.58
N VAL A 208 -8.71 22.07 -45.93
CA VAL A 208 -8.92 21.62 -47.32
C VAL A 208 -10.27 22.13 -47.87
N LEU A 209 -11.37 21.99 -47.12
CA LEU A 209 -12.68 22.47 -47.55
C LEU A 209 -12.71 23.98 -47.75
N HIS A 210 -12.02 24.72 -46.88
CA HIS A 210 -11.88 26.17 -47.00
C HIS A 210 -11.06 26.57 -48.22
N PHE A 211 -9.92 25.91 -48.44
CA PHE A 211 -9.05 26.16 -49.59
C PHE A 211 -9.73 25.84 -50.93
N LEU A 212 -10.52 24.76 -50.99
CA LEU A 212 -11.29 24.39 -52.19
C LEU A 212 -12.53 25.26 -52.41
N GLY A 213 -12.83 26.21 -51.52
CA GLY A 213 -14.00 27.08 -51.62
C GLY A 213 -15.34 26.37 -51.36
N LEU A 214 -15.31 25.14 -50.84
CA LEU A 214 -16.50 24.34 -50.55
C LEU A 214 -17.22 24.77 -49.26
N LEU A 215 -16.47 25.37 -48.32
CA LEU A 215 -17.00 25.86 -47.05
C LEU A 215 -16.20 27.08 -46.57
N HIS A 216 -16.87 28.19 -46.28
CA HIS A 216 -16.22 29.31 -45.62
C HIS A 216 -16.07 29.03 -44.12
N VAL A 217 -14.83 28.92 -43.63
CA VAL A 217 -14.52 28.70 -42.21
C VAL A 217 -13.78 29.92 -41.70
N PRO A 218 -14.27 30.62 -40.67
CA PRO A 218 -13.58 31.80 -40.15
C PRO A 218 -12.27 31.40 -39.45
N ILE A 219 -11.25 32.25 -39.56
CA ILE A 219 -9.92 32.04 -38.96
C ILE A 219 -10.00 31.79 -37.45
N SER A 220 -10.99 32.38 -36.77
CA SER A 220 -11.24 32.17 -35.34
C SER A 220 -11.45 30.69 -34.95
N VAL A 221 -12.04 29.88 -35.84
CA VAL A 221 -12.23 28.44 -35.60
C VAL A 221 -10.89 27.72 -35.58
N PHE A 222 -10.01 28.02 -36.54
CA PHE A 222 -8.66 27.44 -36.56
C PHE A 222 -7.85 27.84 -35.32
N ILE A 223 -7.91 29.12 -34.92
CA ILE A 223 -7.26 29.60 -33.69
C ILE A 223 -7.80 28.84 -32.47
N CYS A 224 -9.13 28.69 -32.36
CA CYS A 224 -9.74 27.98 -31.23
C CYS A 224 -9.31 26.51 -31.16
N LEU A 225 -9.27 25.80 -32.29
CA LEU A 225 -8.82 24.42 -32.35
C LEU A 225 -7.34 24.26 -32.00
N LEU A 226 -6.49 25.17 -32.48
CA LEU A 226 -5.06 25.18 -32.14
C LEU A 226 -4.83 25.49 -30.65
N LEU A 227 -5.53 26.47 -30.08
CA LEU A 227 -5.45 26.78 -28.65
C LEU A 227 -5.89 25.59 -27.79
N LEU A 228 -6.95 24.88 -28.19
CA LEU A 228 -7.40 23.67 -27.51
C LEU A 228 -6.34 22.56 -27.58
N ALA A 229 -5.75 22.31 -28.76
CA ALA A 229 -4.69 21.33 -28.91
C ALA A 229 -3.45 21.68 -28.08
N SER A 230 -3.04 22.95 -28.09
CA SER A 230 -1.93 23.45 -27.28
C SER A 230 -2.20 23.27 -25.78
N LEU A 231 -3.41 23.58 -25.31
CA LEU A 231 -3.79 23.37 -23.91
C LEU A 231 -3.69 21.90 -23.51
N ILE A 232 -4.24 20.98 -24.32
CA ILE A 232 -4.16 19.53 -24.06
C ILE A 232 -2.69 19.07 -24.00
N LEU A 233 -1.88 19.51 -24.95
CA LEU A 233 -0.47 19.14 -25.01
C LEU A 233 0.32 19.69 -23.81
N ILE A 234 0.12 20.96 -23.45
CA ILE A 234 0.78 21.59 -22.30
C ILE A 234 0.43 20.86 -21.01
N LEU A 235 -0.86 20.58 -20.77
CA LEU A 235 -1.30 19.83 -19.59
C LEU A 235 -0.66 18.44 -19.53
N PHE A 236 -0.56 17.75 -20.67
CA PHE A 236 0.09 16.45 -20.75
C PHE A 236 1.59 16.52 -20.47
N LEU A 237 2.30 17.51 -21.04
CA LEU A 237 3.72 17.72 -20.79
C LEU A 237 3.98 18.09 -19.32
N CYS A 238 3.16 18.94 -18.72
CA CYS A 238 3.19 19.24 -17.29
C CYS A 238 2.98 17.98 -16.46
N PHE A 239 2.00 17.14 -16.81
CA PHE A 239 1.78 15.87 -16.13
C PHE A 239 3.02 14.97 -16.19
N LEU A 240 3.61 14.77 -17.37
CA LEU A 240 4.82 13.95 -17.52
C LEU A 240 6.00 14.50 -16.71
N HIS A 241 6.15 15.83 -16.66
CA HIS A 241 7.22 16.48 -15.93
C HIS A 241 7.05 16.36 -14.40
N TYR A 242 5.84 16.60 -13.89
CA TYR A 242 5.59 16.68 -12.45
C TYR A 242 5.17 15.36 -11.80
N PHE A 243 4.67 14.38 -12.55
CA PHE A 243 4.16 13.14 -11.96
C PHE A 243 5.20 12.45 -11.07
N ARG A 244 6.41 12.24 -11.59
CA ARG A 244 7.48 11.53 -10.86
C ARG A 244 7.92 12.29 -9.60
N PRO A 245 8.32 13.58 -9.65
CA PRO A 245 8.68 14.31 -8.44
C PRO A 245 7.55 14.35 -7.40
N LEU A 246 6.30 14.51 -7.82
CA LEU A 246 5.18 14.67 -6.89
C LEU A 246 4.68 13.35 -6.28
N ASN A 247 4.92 12.20 -6.91
CA ASN A 247 4.33 10.92 -6.47
C ASN A 247 5.35 9.85 -6.10
N CYS A 248 6.61 10.01 -6.50
CA CYS A 248 7.68 9.03 -6.28
C CYS A 248 8.74 9.65 -5.36
N PHE A 249 8.52 9.57 -4.05
CA PHE A 249 9.46 10.08 -3.05
C PHE A 249 9.52 9.15 -1.85
N LEU A 250 10.63 9.24 -1.11
CA LEU A 250 10.88 8.45 0.08
C LEU A 250 10.64 9.30 1.32
N MET A 251 9.93 8.76 2.30
CA MET A 251 9.63 9.40 3.57
C MET A 251 10.34 8.70 4.73
N LYS A 252 10.70 9.50 5.74
CA LYS A 252 11.07 9.03 7.07
C LYS A 252 10.17 9.75 8.06
N ASN A 253 9.31 8.99 8.73
CA ASN A 253 8.20 9.54 9.50
C ASN A 253 7.38 10.52 8.65
N PHE A 254 7.20 11.76 9.09
CA PHE A 254 6.42 12.77 8.37
C PHE A 254 7.22 13.53 7.29
N ASP A 255 8.54 13.35 7.26
CA ASP A 255 9.42 14.15 6.42
C ASP A 255 9.77 13.43 5.11
N ILE A 256 9.81 14.18 4.02
CA ILE A 256 10.33 13.71 2.75
C ILE A 256 11.85 13.78 2.81
N ILE A 257 12.52 12.64 2.65
CA ILE A 257 13.98 12.54 2.71
C ILE A 257 14.63 12.41 1.33
N GLN A 258 13.86 12.06 0.29
CA GLN A 258 14.37 11.93 -1.07
C GLN A 258 13.26 12.16 -2.10
N GLN A 259 13.44 13.14 -3.00
CA GLN A 259 12.47 13.52 -4.03
C GLN A 259 13.18 14.00 -5.31
N PRO A 260 12.96 13.36 -6.47
CA PRO A 260 12.30 12.07 -6.62
C PRO A 260 13.11 10.95 -5.94
N MET A 261 12.45 9.84 -5.63
CA MET A 261 13.07 8.65 -5.08
C MET A 261 14.18 8.14 -6.03
N SER A 262 15.35 7.82 -5.46
CA SER A 262 16.40 7.08 -6.16
C SER A 262 16.25 5.58 -5.92
N TYR A 263 16.56 4.80 -6.96
CA TYR A 263 16.63 3.34 -6.89
C TYR A 263 18.00 2.83 -6.42
N ASP A 264 18.99 3.72 -6.30
CA ASP A 264 20.33 3.37 -5.85
C ASP A 264 20.25 2.68 -4.49
N ASN A 265 20.64 1.42 -4.48
CA ASN A 265 20.64 0.55 -3.31
C ASN A 265 19.33 0.60 -2.49
N LEU A 266 18.17 0.77 -3.15
CA LEU A 266 16.89 0.97 -2.45
C LEU A 266 16.55 -0.23 -1.55
N THR A 267 16.67 -1.45 -2.07
CA THR A 267 16.43 -2.69 -1.30
C THR A 267 17.39 -2.80 -0.11
N GLN A 268 18.65 -2.43 -0.30
CA GLN A 268 19.66 -2.43 0.76
C GLN A 268 19.32 -1.39 1.82
N ARG A 269 18.93 -0.16 1.44
CA ARG A 269 18.49 0.88 2.38
C ARG A 269 17.29 0.45 3.22
N LEU A 270 16.28 -0.15 2.59
CA LEU A 270 15.12 -0.73 3.29
C LEU A 270 15.56 -1.84 4.26
N THR A 271 16.49 -2.70 3.84
CA THR A 271 17.03 -3.78 4.68
C THR A 271 17.82 -3.24 5.87
N THR A 272 18.67 -2.23 5.65
CA THR A 272 19.45 -1.57 6.71
C THR A 272 18.53 -0.92 7.73
N GLU A 273 17.50 -0.18 7.31
CA GLU A 273 16.53 0.45 8.22
C GLU A 273 15.74 -0.59 9.02
N ALA A 274 15.36 -1.71 8.40
CA ALA A 274 14.74 -2.83 9.11
C ALA A 274 15.67 -3.47 10.16
N VAL A 275 16.94 -3.73 9.80
CA VAL A 275 17.94 -4.31 10.71
C VAL A 275 18.26 -3.35 11.86
N GLN A 276 18.42 -2.06 11.58
CA GLN A 276 18.67 -1.04 12.61
C GLN A 276 17.52 -0.96 13.61
N PHE A 277 16.27 -0.97 13.14
CA PHE A 277 15.12 -1.00 14.03
C PHE A 277 15.13 -2.27 14.90
N ILE A 278 15.42 -3.44 14.31
CA ILE A 278 15.54 -4.70 15.06
C ILE A 278 16.62 -4.60 16.14
N GLN A 279 17.81 -4.13 15.79
CA GLN A 279 18.95 -4.01 16.71
C GLN A 279 18.66 -3.06 17.87
N GLN A 280 17.97 -1.94 17.61
CA GLN A 280 17.61 -0.98 18.65
C GLN A 280 16.77 -1.62 19.77
N TRP A 281 15.83 -2.52 19.42
CA TRP A 281 14.91 -3.12 20.40
C TRP A 281 15.39 -4.46 20.96
N VAL A 282 16.30 -5.15 20.27
CA VAL A 282 17.02 -6.31 20.82
C VAL A 282 17.97 -5.87 21.94
N SER A 283 18.74 -4.80 21.74
CA SER A 283 19.68 -4.28 22.74
C SER A 283 19.00 -3.78 24.01
N ILE A 284 17.82 -3.15 23.89
CA ILE A 284 17.01 -2.72 25.05
C ILE A 284 16.57 -3.93 25.90
N THR A 285 16.29 -5.07 25.26
CA THR A 285 15.89 -6.30 25.97
C THR A 285 17.06 -6.84 26.80
N PHE A 286 18.27 -6.93 26.22
CA PHE A 286 19.47 -7.43 26.90
C PHE A 286 19.97 -6.51 28.03
N SER A 287 20.00 -5.19 27.84
CA SER A 287 20.41 -4.27 28.91
C SER A 287 19.39 -4.21 30.07
N SER A 288 18.13 -4.57 29.81
CA SER A 288 17.08 -4.58 30.83
C SER A 288 17.07 -5.82 31.73
N GLU A 289 17.67 -6.95 31.30
CA GLU A 289 17.88 -8.12 32.16
C GLU A 289 18.92 -7.86 33.26
N ILE A 290 19.78 -6.85 33.10
CA ILE A 290 20.79 -6.44 34.10
C ILE A 290 20.23 -5.38 35.09
N LEU A 291 19.09 -4.75 34.81
CA LEU A 291 18.57 -3.62 35.61
C LEU A 291 17.07 -3.77 35.93
N MET A 292 16.73 -4.78 36.72
CA MET A 292 15.41 -4.97 37.32
C MET A 292 15.18 -4.03 38.52
N THR A 293 14.90 -2.74 38.32
CA THR A 293 14.22 -1.86 39.30
C THR A 293 13.82 -0.50 38.68
N SER A 294 12.89 -0.42 37.72
CA SER A 294 12.20 0.86 37.48
C SER A 294 10.91 0.76 36.69
N ASN A 295 9.84 1.24 37.32
CA ASN A 295 8.44 1.16 36.91
C ASN A 295 8.06 2.27 35.89
N ARG A 296 8.79 2.37 34.77
CA ARG A 296 8.33 3.13 33.58
C ARG A 296 8.02 2.12 32.48
N GLY A 297 6.79 2.12 31.98
CA GLY A 297 6.30 1.17 30.97
C GLY A 297 7.27 1.01 29.78
N ARG A 298 8.04 -0.08 29.79
CA ARG A 298 9.11 -0.34 28.82
C ARG A 298 8.58 -1.26 27.72
N LYS A 299 8.70 -0.81 26.47
CA LYS A 299 8.43 -1.62 25.29
C LYS A 299 9.64 -2.54 25.04
N SER A 300 9.54 -3.81 25.44
CA SER A 300 10.62 -4.80 25.26
C SER A 300 10.41 -5.70 24.03
N ARG A 301 9.41 -5.40 23.20
CA ARG A 301 8.98 -6.26 22.09
C ARG A 301 8.63 -5.42 20.88
N MET A 302 8.77 -6.03 19.71
CA MET A 302 8.75 -5.33 18.44
C MET A 302 7.87 -6.01 17.40
N VAL A 303 7.19 -5.20 16.60
CA VAL A 303 6.52 -5.60 15.36
C VAL A 303 7.10 -4.77 14.23
N ILE A 304 7.61 -5.45 13.20
CA ILE A 304 8.04 -4.81 11.96
C ILE A 304 7.23 -5.37 10.79
N VAL A 305 6.68 -4.47 10.00
CA VAL A 305 6.11 -4.80 8.71
C VAL A 305 7.10 -4.31 7.68
N THR A 306 7.77 -5.24 7.00
CA THR A 306 8.68 -4.89 5.90
C THR A 306 8.04 -5.32 4.59
N THR A 307 7.93 -4.37 3.68
CA THR A 307 7.44 -4.65 2.34
C THR A 307 8.57 -4.50 1.34
N PHE A 308 8.71 -5.49 0.46
CA PHE A 308 9.76 -5.49 -0.57
C PHE A 308 9.11 -5.47 -1.95
N SER A 309 9.58 -4.58 -2.81
CA SER A 309 9.36 -4.73 -4.26
C SER A 309 10.55 -5.53 -4.77
N LEU A 310 10.31 -6.78 -5.20
CA LEU A 310 11.33 -7.58 -5.85
C LEU A 310 11.46 -7.05 -7.29
N GLN A 311 12.40 -6.13 -7.51
CA GLN A 311 12.85 -5.87 -8.88
C GLN A 311 13.74 -7.03 -9.29
N TYR A 312 13.30 -7.78 -10.29
CA TYR A 312 14.14 -8.76 -10.96
C TYR A 312 15.38 -8.02 -11.51
N SER A 313 16.54 -8.22 -10.88
CA SER A 313 17.81 -7.90 -11.54
C SER A 313 17.90 -8.84 -12.73
N ARG A 314 17.73 -8.30 -13.95
CA ARG A 314 18.36 -8.93 -15.10
C ARG A 314 19.83 -8.59 -14.94
N ASP A 315 20.58 -9.44 -14.25
CA ASP A 315 22.02 -9.41 -14.43
C ASP A 315 22.27 -9.67 -15.92
N PRO A 316 23.05 -8.82 -16.62
CA PRO A 316 23.56 -9.19 -17.92
C PRO A 316 24.57 -10.32 -17.68
N ASP A 317 24.32 -11.47 -18.29
CA ASP A 317 25.31 -12.54 -18.41
C ASP A 317 26.63 -12.02 -19.03
#